data_AF-A0A8S2WMY5-F1
#
_entry.id   AF-A0A8S2WMY5-F1
#
_cell.length_a   1.000
_cell.length_b   1.000
_cell.length_c   1.000
_cell.angle_alpha   90.00
_cell.angle_beta   90.00
_cell.angle_gamma   90.00
#
_symmetry.space_group_name_H-M   'P 1'
#
loop_
_entity.id
_entity.type
_entity.pdbx_description
1 polymer ?
#
loop_
_entity_poly.entity_id
_entity_poly.type
_entity_poly.pdbx_seq_one_letter_code
_entity_poly.pdbx_strand_id
1 'polypeptide(L)'
;LYGNNNNDDFGEYQLLPDGRESHWEVVERILFVYCKLNVGQGYVQGMNEIIDSLYYTFATDLHVEWREHAEADCFYCFTNLMVDIRDNFIKVLDNTAVIHNLFERLKLKPEFDVFRWLTLLLSQEFHLPDVMRLWDSLFANHDRNFEFLLYICCAMIILQRNRLLNGNFSINIKLLQAYEYCLHSLESCENNVRRLCQDQTINIPYPENDPNRNVE
;
A
#
# COMPACT_ATOMS: atom_id res chain seq x y z
N LEU A 1 6.78 17.82 -21.92
CA LEU A 1 7.38 18.05 -23.25
C LEU A 1 8.51 19.04 -23.06
N TYR A 2 9.74 18.60 -23.35
CA TYR A 2 11.00 19.20 -22.92
C TYR A 2 11.35 20.51 -23.63
N GLY A 3 11.93 21.44 -22.86
CA GLY A 3 12.84 22.48 -23.34
C GLY A 3 14.11 22.44 -22.50
N ASN A 4 15.26 22.15 -23.13
CA ASN A 4 16.58 22.18 -22.52
C ASN A 4 17.05 23.64 -22.38
N ASN A 5 17.53 24.02 -21.20
CA ASN A 5 18.68 24.91 -21.05
C ASN A 5 19.25 24.75 -19.63
N ASN A 6 20.52 24.35 -19.59
CA ASN A 6 21.30 24.19 -18.37
C ASN A 6 21.45 25.54 -17.65
N ASN A 7 21.06 25.58 -16.38
CA ASN A 7 21.80 26.21 -15.29
C ASN A 7 21.20 25.69 -13.98
N ASP A 8 22.08 25.25 -13.08
CA ASP A 8 21.75 24.78 -11.75
C ASP A 8 20.89 25.80 -10.99
N ASP A 9 19.63 25.47 -10.75
CA ASP A 9 18.83 26.15 -9.72
C ASP A 9 18.00 25.11 -8.96
N PHE A 10 18.45 24.83 -7.74
CA PHE A 10 17.76 23.93 -6.83
C PHE A 10 16.52 24.62 -6.28
N GLY A 11 15.34 24.27 -6.83
CA GLY A 11 14.09 24.24 -6.06
C GLY A 11 13.41 25.57 -5.75
N GLU A 12 13.43 26.55 -6.66
CA GLU A 12 12.63 27.76 -6.48
C GLU A 12 11.13 27.47 -6.77
N TYR A 13 10.26 27.85 -5.82
CA TYR A 13 8.81 27.73 -5.93
C TYR A 13 8.31 28.65 -7.06
N GLN A 14 8.11 28.10 -8.26
CA GLN A 14 7.59 28.88 -9.38
C GLN A 14 6.09 29.10 -9.20
N LEU A 15 5.71 30.36 -8.97
CA LEU A 15 4.32 30.80 -9.01
C LEU A 15 3.72 30.43 -10.37
N LEU A 16 2.62 29.67 -10.33
CA LEU A 16 1.88 29.36 -11.54
C LEU A 16 1.19 30.64 -12.08
N PRO A 17 0.93 30.72 -13.39
CA PRO A 17 0.19 31.83 -13.96
C PRO A 17 -1.19 32.01 -13.30
N ASP A 18 -1.69 33.24 -13.26
CA ASP A 18 -3.00 33.54 -12.68
C ASP A 18 -4.10 32.61 -13.23
N GLY A 19 -4.87 32.02 -12.30
CA GLY A 19 -5.95 31.06 -12.62
C GLY A 19 -5.49 29.61 -12.75
N ARG A 20 -4.22 29.30 -12.45
CA ARG A 20 -3.70 27.93 -12.40
C ARG A 20 -3.34 27.59 -10.96
N GLU A 21 -3.91 26.50 -10.46
CA GLU A 21 -3.54 25.92 -9.18
C GLU A 21 -2.54 24.78 -9.39
N SER A 22 -1.71 24.57 -8.39
CA SER A 22 -0.81 23.43 -8.33
C SER A 22 -1.52 22.22 -7.75
N HIS A 23 -1.08 21.03 -8.14
CA HIS A 23 -1.69 19.78 -7.66
C HIS A 23 -1.58 19.60 -6.14
N TRP A 24 -0.51 20.11 -5.51
CA TRP A 24 -0.34 20.00 -4.06
C TRP A 24 -1.31 20.91 -3.29
N GLU A 25 -1.69 22.08 -3.83
CA GLU A 25 -2.73 22.94 -3.22
C GLU A 25 -4.09 22.25 -3.20
N VAL A 26 -4.42 21.54 -4.29
CA VAL A 26 -5.66 20.76 -4.39
C VAL A 26 -5.66 19.64 -3.37
N VAL A 27 -4.58 18.85 -3.28
CA VAL A 27 -4.45 17.75 -2.32
C VAL A 27 -4.51 18.27 -0.87
N GLU A 28 -3.82 19.36 -0.56
CA GLU A 28 -3.85 20.00 0.76
C GLU A 28 -5.28 20.40 1.14
N ARG A 29 -6.02 21.01 0.21
CA ARG A 29 -7.41 21.44 0.43
C ARG A 29 -8.34 20.25 0.68
N ILE A 30 -8.21 19.18 -0.09
CA ILE A 30 -9.00 17.96 0.13
C ILE A 30 -8.72 17.38 1.53
N LEU A 31 -7.43 17.25 1.91
CA LEU A 31 -7.05 16.76 3.24
C LEU A 31 -7.58 17.68 4.34
N PHE A 32 -7.46 19.00 4.16
CA PHE A 32 -7.96 19.99 5.11
C PHE A 32 -9.47 19.84 5.32
N VAL A 33 -10.26 19.79 4.24
CA VAL A 33 -11.71 19.63 4.31
C VAL A 33 -12.07 18.30 4.97
N TYR A 34 -11.42 17.19 4.60
CA TYR A 34 -11.64 15.90 5.24
C TYR A 34 -11.42 15.96 6.75
N CYS A 35 -10.33 16.60 7.20
CA CYS A 35 -10.01 16.75 8.62
C CYS A 35 -11.03 17.62 9.37
N LYS A 36 -11.54 18.67 8.73
CA LYS A 36 -12.60 19.52 9.31
C LYS A 36 -13.92 18.79 9.48
N LEU A 37 -14.22 17.85 8.59
CA LEU A 37 -15.42 17.01 8.70
C LEU A 37 -15.23 15.85 9.68
N ASN A 38 -13.99 15.39 9.86
CA ASN A 38 -13.61 14.27 10.74
C ASN A 38 -12.73 14.73 11.91
N VAL A 39 -13.20 15.71 12.70
CA VAL A 39 -12.42 16.34 13.79
C VAL A 39 -11.87 15.36 14.83
N GLY A 40 -12.53 14.21 15.05
CA GLY A 40 -12.05 13.17 15.96
C GLY A 40 -10.87 12.34 15.44
N GLN A 41 -10.64 12.35 14.12
CA GLN A 41 -9.49 11.69 13.48
C GLN A 41 -8.38 12.71 13.16
N GLY A 42 -8.75 13.85 12.57
CA GLY A 42 -7.79 14.82 12.05
C GLY A 42 -6.91 14.25 10.93
N TYR A 43 -5.78 14.90 10.67
CA TYR A 43 -4.78 14.42 9.71
C TYR A 43 -3.87 13.40 10.38
N VAL A 44 -3.59 12.30 9.68
CA VAL A 44 -2.61 11.29 10.08
C VAL A 44 -1.60 11.14 8.95
N GLN A 45 -0.30 11.17 9.30
CA GLN A 45 0.78 10.96 8.34
C GLN A 45 0.57 9.63 7.59
N GLY A 46 0.67 9.68 6.26
CA GLY A 46 0.34 8.56 5.37
C GLY A 46 -0.97 8.74 4.61
N MET A 47 -1.90 9.58 5.09
CA MET A 47 -3.09 9.97 4.30
C MET A 47 -2.71 10.61 2.97
N ASN A 48 -1.60 11.35 2.93
CA ASN A 48 -1.04 11.96 1.72
C ASN A 48 -0.72 10.90 0.65
N GLU A 49 -0.20 9.72 1.03
CA GLU A 49 0.15 8.66 0.08
C GLU A 49 -1.09 8.08 -0.61
N ILE A 50 -2.19 7.96 0.14
CA ILE A 50 -3.46 7.44 -0.37
C ILE A 50 -4.11 8.45 -1.31
N ILE A 51 -4.17 9.71 -0.88
CA ILE A 51 -4.84 10.76 -1.67
C ILE A 51 -4.04 11.11 -2.93
N ASP A 52 -2.71 11.08 -2.89
CA ASP A 52 -1.88 11.34 -4.08
C ASP A 52 -2.16 10.31 -5.17
N SER A 53 -2.29 9.04 -4.77
CA SER A 53 -2.62 7.93 -5.66
C SER A 53 -4.00 8.10 -6.29
N LEU A 54 -5.04 8.44 -5.50
CA LEU A 54 -6.39 8.70 -6.01
C LEU A 54 -6.46 9.94 -6.89
N TYR A 55 -5.88 11.05 -6.43
CA TYR A 55 -5.93 12.32 -7.14
C TYR A 55 -5.21 12.22 -8.49
N TYR A 56 -4.06 11.53 -8.55
CA TYR A 56 -3.38 11.26 -9.81
C TYR A 56 -4.30 10.56 -10.82
N THR A 57 -5.05 9.52 -10.40
CA THR A 57 -6.00 8.82 -11.27
C THR A 57 -7.01 9.78 -11.90
N PHE A 58 -7.67 10.61 -11.08
CA PHE A 58 -8.70 11.51 -11.59
C PHE A 58 -8.11 12.70 -12.36
N ALA A 59 -7.00 13.26 -11.90
CA ALA A 59 -6.36 14.42 -12.53
C ALA A 59 -5.68 14.07 -13.87
N THR A 60 -5.41 12.79 -14.13
CA THR A 60 -4.84 12.30 -15.39
C THR A 60 -5.83 11.58 -16.29
N ASP A 61 -7.14 11.69 -16.02
CA ASP A 61 -8.17 11.09 -16.86
C ASP A 61 -8.02 11.52 -18.34
N LEU A 62 -8.34 10.59 -19.24
CA LEU A 62 -8.27 10.83 -20.68
C LEU A 62 -9.33 11.84 -21.13
N HIS A 63 -10.47 11.89 -20.45
CA HIS A 63 -11.57 12.81 -20.72
C HIS A 63 -11.35 14.12 -19.97
N VAL A 64 -11.18 15.20 -20.73
CA VAL A 64 -10.95 16.54 -20.16
C VAL A 64 -12.09 16.95 -19.22
N GLU A 65 -13.34 16.64 -19.60
CA GLU A 65 -14.54 16.94 -18.81
C GLU A 65 -14.51 16.26 -17.43
N TRP A 66 -13.92 15.06 -17.32
CA TRP A 66 -13.86 14.34 -16.04
C TRP A 66 -12.74 14.90 -15.16
N ARG A 67 -11.64 15.36 -15.75
CA ARG A 67 -10.56 16.02 -15.01
C ARG A 67 -11.01 17.29 -14.30
N GLU A 68 -12.01 18.00 -14.82
CA GLU A 68 -12.60 19.17 -14.17
C GLU A 68 -13.26 18.85 -12.82
N HIS A 69 -13.62 17.58 -12.61
CA HIS A 69 -14.22 17.08 -11.37
C HIS A 69 -13.23 16.36 -10.44
N ALA A 70 -11.95 16.30 -10.81
CA ALA A 70 -10.95 15.47 -10.13
C ALA A 70 -10.82 15.74 -8.63
N GLU A 71 -10.92 17.00 -8.19
CA GLU A 71 -10.88 17.35 -6.77
C GLU A 71 -12.08 16.77 -5.99
N ALA A 72 -13.29 16.94 -6.52
CA ALA A 72 -14.52 16.50 -5.88
C ALA A 72 -14.61 14.96 -5.85
N ASP A 73 -14.27 14.31 -6.97
CA ASP A 73 -14.26 12.86 -7.09
C ASP A 73 -13.18 12.24 -6.18
N CYS A 74 -12.00 12.85 -6.15
CA CYS A 74 -10.93 12.45 -5.22
C CYS A 74 -11.39 12.57 -3.77
N PHE A 75 -11.98 13.69 -3.37
CA PHE A 75 -12.52 13.87 -2.01
C PHE A 75 -13.55 12.80 -1.66
N TYR A 76 -14.49 12.52 -2.56
CA TYR A 76 -15.53 11.52 -2.35
C TYR A 76 -14.94 10.11 -2.20
N CYS A 77 -14.08 9.69 -3.14
CA CYS A 77 -13.43 8.39 -3.09
C CYS A 77 -12.51 8.24 -1.88
N PHE A 78 -11.72 9.27 -1.56
CA PHE A 78 -10.85 9.28 -0.38
C PHE A 78 -11.66 9.12 0.90
N THR A 79 -12.76 9.86 1.05
CA THR A 79 -13.61 9.78 2.25
C THR A 79 -14.16 8.37 2.45
N ASN A 80 -14.69 7.75 1.40
CA ASN A 80 -15.21 6.38 1.48
C ASN A 80 -14.09 5.37 1.76
N LEU A 81 -12.94 5.52 1.11
CA LEU A 81 -11.80 4.64 1.31
C LEU A 81 -11.25 4.73 2.74
N MET A 82 -11.21 5.92 3.35
CA MET A 82 -10.77 6.08 4.74
C MET A 82 -11.71 5.41 5.74
N VAL A 83 -13.02 5.37 5.46
CA VAL A 83 -13.99 4.59 6.24
C VAL A 83 -13.70 3.10 6.08
N ASP A 84 -13.56 2.62 4.85
CA ASP A 84 -13.25 1.22 4.57
C ASP A 84 -11.92 0.79 5.23
N ILE A 85 -10.86 1.60 5.14
CA ILE A 85 -9.57 1.35 5.81
C ILE A 85 -9.77 1.23 7.32
N ARG A 86 -10.51 2.16 7.94
CA ARG A 86 -10.76 2.13 9.39
C ARG A 86 -11.50 0.88 9.82
N ASP A 87 -12.60 0.56 9.14
CA ASP A 87 -13.49 -0.54 9.51
C ASP A 87 -12.85 -1.90 9.25
N ASN A 88 -12.12 -2.03 8.14
CA ASN A 88 -11.44 -3.27 7.81
C ASN A 88 -10.12 -3.42 8.57
N PHE A 89 -9.44 -2.35 8.97
CA PHE A 89 -8.26 -2.46 9.82
C PHE A 89 -8.60 -3.18 11.14
N ILE A 90 -9.75 -2.88 11.74
CA ILE A 90 -10.25 -3.56 12.96
C ILE A 90 -10.52 -5.04 12.68
N LYS A 91 -11.22 -5.37 11.60
CA LYS A 91 -11.53 -6.77 11.23
C LYS A 91 -10.27 -7.57 10.86
N VAL A 92 -9.34 -6.92 10.18
CA VAL A 92 -8.07 -7.51 9.75
C VAL A 92 -7.21 -7.78 10.96
N LEU A 93 -7.12 -6.86 11.93
CA LEU A 93 -6.48 -7.10 13.23
C LEU A 93 -7.00 -8.37 13.90
N ASP A 94 -8.30 -8.63 13.85
CA ASP A 94 -8.88 -9.86 14.40
C ASP A 94 -8.51 -11.11 13.57
N ASN A 95 -8.39 -10.98 12.24
CA ASN A 95 -8.02 -12.05 11.30
C ASN A 95 -6.49 -12.18 11.07
N THR A 96 -5.67 -11.40 11.78
CA THR A 96 -4.21 -11.42 11.66
C THR A 96 -3.61 -12.77 12.03
N ALA A 97 -4.37 -13.71 12.61
CA ALA A 97 -3.89 -15.07 12.91
C ALA A 97 -3.11 -15.71 11.74
N VAL A 98 -3.53 -15.47 10.50
CA VAL A 98 -2.83 -15.97 9.30
C VAL A 98 -1.43 -15.38 9.17
N ILE A 99 -1.31 -14.05 9.30
CA ILE A 99 -0.03 -13.34 9.26
C ILE A 99 0.78 -13.65 10.52
N HIS A 100 0.19 -13.66 11.71
CA HIS A 100 0.85 -14.02 12.94
C HIS A 100 1.45 -15.43 12.87
N ASN A 101 0.69 -16.42 12.39
CA ASN A 101 1.21 -17.77 12.16
C ASN A 101 2.38 -17.76 11.15
N LEU A 102 2.30 -16.96 10.08
CA LEU A 102 3.42 -16.81 9.14
C LEU A 102 4.66 -16.21 9.82
N PHE A 103 4.47 -15.14 10.58
CA PHE A 103 5.54 -14.47 11.33
C PHE A 103 6.15 -15.40 12.39
N GLU A 104 5.35 -16.14 13.15
CA GLU A 104 5.83 -17.12 14.13
C GLU A 104 6.65 -18.23 13.46
N ARG A 105 6.15 -18.78 12.35
CA ARG A 105 6.87 -19.82 11.58
C ARG A 105 8.18 -19.31 10.98
N LEU A 106 8.24 -18.02 10.67
CA LEU A 106 9.46 -17.35 10.20
C LEU A 106 10.29 -16.74 11.33
N LYS A 107 9.87 -16.88 12.60
CA LYS A 107 10.50 -16.28 13.79
C LYS A 107 10.67 -14.76 13.69
N LEU A 108 9.71 -14.09 13.07
CA LEU A 108 9.65 -12.64 12.89
C LEU A 108 8.70 -12.01 13.91
N LYS A 109 8.95 -10.75 14.28
CA LYS A 109 8.04 -9.94 15.09
C LYS A 109 7.23 -8.99 14.18
N PRO A 110 5.89 -9.05 14.18
CA PRO A 110 5.04 -8.33 13.23
C PRO A 110 4.81 -6.84 13.55
N GLU A 111 5.49 -6.31 14.55
CA GLU A 111 5.01 -5.19 15.37
C GLU A 111 4.86 -3.84 14.62
N PHE A 112 5.43 -3.65 13.43
CA PHE A 112 5.40 -2.35 12.74
C PHE A 112 5.21 -2.38 11.20
N ASP A 113 5.72 -3.40 10.49
CA ASP A 113 5.76 -3.34 9.02
C ASP A 113 4.40 -3.65 8.38
N VAL A 114 3.68 -4.65 8.92
CA VAL A 114 2.37 -5.07 8.40
C VAL A 114 1.31 -4.00 8.66
N PHE A 115 1.37 -3.31 9.79
CA PHE A 115 0.44 -2.23 10.11
C PHE A 115 0.45 -1.15 9.01
N ARG A 116 1.65 -0.73 8.61
CA ARG A 116 1.86 0.27 7.57
C ARG A 116 1.40 -0.23 6.21
N TRP A 117 1.75 -1.46 5.85
CA TRP A 117 1.31 -2.09 4.60
C TRP A 117 -0.22 -2.12 4.46
N LEU A 118 -0.92 -2.45 5.54
CA LEU A 118 -2.38 -2.51 5.56
C LEU A 118 -3.03 -1.13 5.54
N THR A 119 -2.56 -0.21 6.37
CA THR A 119 -3.15 1.14 6.48
C THR A 119 -2.85 2.03 5.28
N LEU A 120 -1.76 1.76 4.55
CA LEU A 120 -1.39 2.48 3.34
C LEU A 120 -1.68 1.70 2.05
N LEU A 121 -2.36 0.56 2.13
CA LEU A 121 -2.69 -0.28 0.96
C LEU A 121 -1.47 -0.53 0.06
N LEU A 122 -0.31 -0.76 0.70
CA LEU A 122 0.99 -0.98 0.08
C LEU A 122 1.54 0.16 -0.80
N SER A 123 0.98 1.38 -0.72
CA SER A 123 1.40 2.51 -1.58
C SER A 123 2.85 2.95 -1.39
N GLN A 124 3.46 2.66 -0.23
CA GLN A 124 4.87 2.93 0.04
C GLN A 124 5.82 1.80 -0.39
N GLU A 125 5.30 0.62 -0.75
CA GLU A 125 6.12 -0.54 -1.14
C GLU A 125 6.32 -0.64 -2.65
N PHE A 126 5.42 -0.02 -3.41
CA PHE A 126 5.37 -0.13 -4.86
C PHE A 126 5.38 1.25 -5.50
N HIS A 127 5.93 1.35 -6.70
CA HIS A 127 5.82 2.57 -7.48
C HIS A 127 4.37 2.79 -7.93
N LEU A 128 3.99 4.05 -8.13
CA LEU A 128 2.62 4.45 -8.45
C LEU A 128 1.93 3.59 -9.54
N PRO A 129 2.57 3.22 -10.68
CA PRO A 129 1.92 2.34 -11.67
C PRO A 129 1.54 0.96 -11.12
N ASP A 130 2.38 0.38 -10.28
CA ASP A 130 2.14 -0.92 -9.64
C ASP A 130 1.10 -0.80 -8.52
N VAL A 131 1.10 0.33 -7.77
CA VAL A 131 0.04 0.65 -6.80
C VAL A 131 -1.32 0.73 -7.49
N MET A 132 -1.42 1.44 -8.61
CA MET A 132 -2.66 1.54 -9.39
C MET A 132 -3.16 0.17 -9.84
N ARG A 133 -2.29 -0.67 -10.39
CA ARG A 133 -2.65 -2.04 -10.80
C ARG A 133 -3.09 -2.91 -9.63
N LEU A 134 -2.42 -2.76 -8.48
CA LEU A 134 -2.80 -3.46 -7.26
C LEU A 134 -4.18 -3.02 -6.79
N TRP A 135 -4.44 -1.72 -6.83
CA TRP A 135 -5.68 -1.11 -6.40
C TRP A 135 -6.86 -1.48 -7.31
N ASP A 136 -6.65 -1.64 -8.62
CA ASP A 136 -7.66 -2.20 -9.54
C ASP A 136 -8.17 -3.56 -9.04
N SER A 137 -7.25 -4.42 -8.61
CA SER A 137 -7.58 -5.76 -8.10
C SER A 137 -8.21 -5.70 -6.70
N LEU A 138 -7.69 -4.83 -5.82
CA LEU A 138 -8.21 -4.66 -4.47
C LEU A 138 -9.66 -4.14 -4.48
N PHE A 139 -9.96 -3.15 -5.34
CA PHE A 139 -11.28 -2.52 -5.40
C PHE A 139 -12.28 -3.27 -6.27
N ALA A 140 -11.81 -4.14 -7.18
CA ALA A 140 -12.69 -5.08 -7.89
C ALA A 140 -13.27 -6.17 -6.98
N ASN A 141 -12.63 -6.44 -5.82
CA ASN A 141 -13.14 -7.44 -4.88
C ASN A 141 -14.38 -6.90 -4.13
N HIS A 142 -15.55 -7.46 -4.45
CA HIS A 142 -16.84 -7.02 -3.91
C HIS A 142 -16.99 -7.15 -2.40
N ASP A 143 -16.24 -8.05 -1.76
CA ASP A 143 -16.37 -8.30 -0.32
C ASP A 143 -15.71 -7.19 0.54
N ARG A 144 -14.89 -6.32 -0.08
CA ARG A 144 -14.18 -5.18 0.55
C ARG A 144 -13.49 -5.48 1.89
N ASN A 145 -13.24 -6.75 2.22
CA ASN A 145 -12.76 -7.17 3.53
C ASN A 145 -11.22 -7.08 3.68
N PHE A 146 -10.53 -6.53 2.66
CA PHE A 146 -9.07 -6.52 2.51
C PHE A 146 -8.39 -7.88 2.75
N GLU A 147 -9.10 -8.99 2.65
CA GLU A 147 -8.51 -10.33 2.78
C GLU A 147 -7.52 -10.59 1.64
N PHE A 148 -7.84 -10.09 0.43
CA PHE A 148 -6.91 -10.09 -0.69
C PHE A 148 -5.60 -9.34 -0.38
N LEU A 149 -5.67 -8.23 0.34
CA LEU A 149 -4.49 -7.47 0.79
C LEU A 149 -3.61 -8.30 1.73
N LEU A 150 -4.22 -9.11 2.60
CA LEU A 150 -3.48 -10.04 3.47
C LEU A 150 -2.75 -11.11 2.66
N TYR A 151 -3.39 -11.67 1.63
CA TYR A 151 -2.73 -12.62 0.75
C TYR A 151 -1.54 -12.00 0.01
N ILE A 152 -1.65 -10.74 -0.42
CA ILE A 152 -0.54 -10.00 -1.04
C ILE A 152 0.60 -9.82 -0.03
N CYS A 153 0.31 -9.39 1.20
CA CYS A 153 1.30 -9.26 2.26
C CYS A 153 2.01 -10.59 2.55
N CYS A 154 1.27 -11.69 2.64
CA CYS A 154 1.81 -13.04 2.79
C CYS A 154 2.72 -13.42 1.60
N ALA A 155 2.29 -13.14 0.38
CA ALA A 155 3.08 -13.41 -0.82
C ALA A 155 4.41 -12.63 -0.82
N MET A 156 4.40 -11.35 -0.43
CA MET A 156 5.61 -10.54 -0.28
C MET A 156 6.60 -11.15 0.72
N ILE A 157 6.10 -11.59 1.88
CA ILE A 157 6.93 -12.24 2.90
C ILE A 157 7.51 -13.56 2.38
N ILE A 158 6.70 -14.38 1.70
CA ILE A 158 7.13 -15.66 1.11
C ILE A 158 8.24 -15.44 0.07
N LEU A 159 8.14 -14.41 -0.76
CA LEU A 159 9.18 -14.08 -1.75
C LEU A 159 10.52 -13.75 -1.09
N GLN A 160 10.49 -13.12 0.09
CA GLN A 160 11.69 -12.80 0.85
C GLN A 160 12.09 -13.89 1.84
N ARG A 161 11.36 -15.02 1.93
CA ARG A 161 11.56 -16.09 2.94
C ARG A 161 13.01 -16.47 3.13
N ASN A 162 13.72 -16.77 2.04
CA ASN A 162 15.12 -17.24 2.12
C ASN A 162 16.05 -16.15 2.68
N ARG A 163 15.80 -14.87 2.39
CA ARG A 163 16.56 -13.75 2.96
C ARG A 163 16.19 -13.54 4.43
N LEU A 164 14.91 -13.62 4.77
CA LEU A 164 14.39 -13.45 6.13
C LEU A 164 14.90 -14.55 7.08
N LEU A 165 14.93 -15.81 6.64
CA LEU A 165 15.41 -16.94 7.46
C LEU A 165 16.93 -16.90 7.69
N ASN A 166 17.68 -16.35 6.74
CA ASN A 166 19.14 -16.20 6.86
C ASN A 166 19.55 -14.88 7.54
N GLY A 167 18.64 -13.92 7.62
CA GLY A 167 18.87 -12.61 8.22
C GLY A 167 18.67 -12.61 9.74
N ASN A 168 19.27 -11.63 10.41
CA ASN A 168 18.96 -11.33 11.81
C ASN A 168 17.84 -10.27 11.89
N PHE A 169 17.36 -9.99 13.10
CA PHE A 169 16.27 -9.02 13.33
C PHE A 169 16.49 -7.68 12.61
N SER A 170 17.68 -7.09 12.70
CA SER A 170 17.95 -5.79 12.08
C SER A 170 17.93 -5.84 10.55
N ILE A 171 18.44 -6.92 9.95
CA ILE A 171 18.41 -7.12 8.50
C ILE A 171 16.96 -7.33 8.04
N ASN A 172 16.19 -8.13 8.77
CA ASN A 172 14.82 -8.47 8.41
C ASN A 172 13.90 -7.24 8.47
N ILE A 173 14.03 -6.41 9.50
CA ILE A 173 13.30 -5.14 9.58
C ILE A 173 13.66 -4.23 8.40
N LYS A 174 14.95 -4.06 8.08
CA LYS A 174 15.37 -3.25 6.92
C LYS A 174 14.81 -3.79 5.61
N LEU A 175 14.79 -5.12 5.46
CA LEU A 175 14.26 -5.77 4.26
C LEU A 175 12.76 -5.57 4.09
N LEU A 176 12.00 -5.55 5.19
CA LEU A 176 10.54 -5.34 5.15
C LEU A 176 10.17 -3.86 5.08
N GLN A 177 10.99 -2.95 5.62
CA GLN A 177 10.76 -1.50 5.59
C GLN A 177 11.19 -0.86 4.27
N ALA A 178 12.26 -1.36 3.68
CA ALA A 178 12.74 -0.98 2.36
C ALA A 178 12.56 -2.18 1.43
N TYR A 179 11.30 -2.58 1.21
CA TYR A 179 10.99 -3.72 0.37
C TYR A 179 11.51 -3.46 -1.05
N GLU A 180 12.66 -4.03 -1.37
CA GLU A 180 13.28 -3.89 -2.68
C GLU A 180 12.42 -4.62 -3.73
N TYR A 181 11.56 -3.85 -4.37
CA TYR A 181 10.78 -4.30 -5.51
C TYR A 181 11.70 -4.54 -6.71
N CYS A 182 11.62 -5.73 -7.31
CA CYS A 182 12.10 -5.97 -8.66
C CYS A 182 10.88 -6.00 -9.58
N LEU A 183 10.94 -5.45 -10.79
CA LEU A 183 9.82 -5.40 -11.76
C LEU A 183 9.16 -6.77 -12.03
N HIS A 184 9.87 -7.88 -11.77
CA HIS A 184 9.35 -9.25 -11.81
C HIS A 184 8.50 -9.66 -10.60
N SER A 185 8.35 -8.79 -9.59
CA SER A 185 7.81 -9.16 -8.29
C SER A 185 6.31 -8.89 -8.12
N LEU A 186 5.67 -7.99 -8.88
CA LEU A 186 4.20 -7.92 -8.87
C LEU A 186 3.58 -9.15 -9.54
N GLU A 187 4.09 -9.56 -10.70
CA GLU A 187 3.64 -10.81 -11.35
C GLU A 187 3.93 -12.04 -10.49
N SER A 188 5.08 -12.08 -9.82
CA SER A 188 5.41 -13.15 -8.86
C SER A 188 4.51 -13.12 -7.61
N CYS A 189 4.18 -11.93 -7.11
CA CYS A 189 3.19 -11.73 -6.05
C CYS A 189 1.81 -12.23 -6.50
N GLU A 190 1.32 -11.80 -7.66
CA GLU A 190 0.04 -12.24 -8.24
C GLU A 190 -0.02 -13.77 -8.37
N ASN A 191 1.06 -14.40 -8.84
CA ASN A 191 1.16 -15.86 -8.95
C ASN A 191 1.13 -16.57 -7.59
N ASN A 192 1.81 -16.03 -6.58
CA ASN A 192 1.77 -16.57 -5.22
C ASN A 192 0.41 -16.35 -4.56
N VAL A 193 -0.24 -15.20 -4.78
CA VAL A 193 -1.60 -14.93 -4.32
C VAL A 193 -2.58 -15.93 -4.92
N ARG A 194 -2.51 -16.19 -6.24
CA ARG A 194 -3.34 -17.23 -6.89
C ARG A 194 -3.17 -18.61 -6.25
N ARG A 195 -1.94 -19.00 -5.90
CA ARG A 195 -1.67 -20.26 -5.21
C ARG A 195 -2.28 -20.28 -3.81
N LEU A 196 -2.07 -19.21 -3.03
CA LEU A 196 -2.61 -19.08 -1.66
C LEU A 196 -4.15 -19.10 -1.65
N CYS A 197 -4.80 -18.46 -2.63
CA CYS A 197 -6.26 -18.49 -2.78
C CYS A 197 -6.80 -19.87 -3.17
N GLN A 198 -6.04 -20.69 -3.89
CA GLN A 198 -6.45 -22.03 -4.33
C GLN A 198 -6.30 -23.10 -3.24
N ASP A 199 -5.25 -23.00 -2.41
CA ASP A 199 -4.95 -24.05 -1.43
C ASP A 199 -5.84 -24.00 -0.17
N GLN A 200 -6.56 -22.89 0.11
CA GLN A 200 -7.35 -22.61 1.34
C GLN A 200 -6.63 -22.90 2.68
N THR A 201 -5.40 -23.39 2.62
CA THR A 201 -4.48 -23.73 3.67
C THR A 201 -3.19 -23.06 3.24
N ILE A 202 -2.70 -22.12 4.04
CA ILE A 202 -1.35 -21.59 3.82
C ILE A 202 -0.38 -22.70 4.25
N ASN A 203 -0.25 -23.75 3.44
CA ASN A 203 0.63 -24.88 3.70
C ASN A 203 2.04 -24.53 3.23
N ILE A 204 2.63 -23.53 3.89
CA ILE A 204 4.03 -23.20 3.70
C ILE A 204 4.83 -24.36 4.31
N PRO A 205 5.71 -25.06 3.58
CA PRO A 205 6.48 -26.16 4.15
C PRO A 205 7.39 -25.64 5.27
N TYR A 206 7.45 -26.35 6.40
CA TYR A 206 8.43 -26.08 7.47
C TYR A 206 9.85 -26.04 6.88
N PRO A 207 10.79 -25.26 7.46
CA PRO A 207 12.19 -25.35 7.07
C PRO A 207 12.63 -26.82 7.16
N GLU A 208 13.31 -27.35 6.14
CA GLU A 208 13.72 -28.76 6.08
C GLU A 208 14.59 -29.20 7.29
N ASN A 209 15.13 -28.22 8.02
CA ASN A 209 16.01 -28.40 9.17
C ASN A 209 15.40 -27.88 10.49
N ASP A 210 14.08 -27.88 10.68
CA ASP A 210 13.50 -27.51 11.97
C ASP A 210 13.75 -28.60 13.04
N PRO A 211 14.61 -28.34 14.06
CA PRO A 211 14.90 -29.33 15.10
C PRO A 211 13.70 -29.64 16.01
N ASN A 212 12.62 -28.87 15.92
CA ASN A 212 11.41 -29.05 16.74
C ASN A 212 10.33 -29.92 16.07
N ARG A 213 10.59 -30.51 14.89
CA ARG A 213 9.60 -31.32 14.15
C ARG A 213 9.08 -32.56 14.91
N ASN A 214 9.75 -32.98 15.98
CA ASN A 214 9.43 -34.20 16.72
C ASN A 214 8.79 -33.96 18.10
N VAL A 215 8.19 -32.78 18.34
CA VAL A 215 7.42 -32.55 19.56
C VAL A 215 5.98 -32.22 19.15
N GLU A 216 5.12 -33.21 19.36
CA GLU A 216 3.67 -33.31 19.08
C GLU A 216 3.24 -33.91 17.73
#